data_AF-Q06BW8-F1
#
_entry.id   AF-Q06BW8-F1
#
_cell.length_a   1.000
_cell.length_b   1.000
_cell.length_c   1.000
_cell.angle_alpha   90.00
_cell.angle_beta   90.00
_cell.angle_gamma   90.00
#
_symmetry.space_group_name_H-M   'P 1'
#
loop_
_entity.id
_entity.type
_entity.pdbx_description
1 polymer ?
#
loop_
_entity_poly.entity_id
_entity_poly.type
_entity_poly.pdbx_seq_one_letter_code
_entity_poly.pdbx_strand_id
1 'polypeptide(L)'
;PVYGYQWRHFGAEYKDCQSDYNNQGVDQVKEVIQLLKNNPDSRRIILSAWNPSDLEQMALPPCHVMSQFFVANGKLSCMMYQRSCDLGLGIPF
;
A
#
# COMPACT_ATOMS: atom_id res chain seq x y z
N PRO A 1 1.19 9.86 -8.83
CA PRO A 1 0.47 9.02 -7.83
C PRO A 1 1.31 7.88 -7.21
N VAL A 2 2.29 8.19 -6.35
CA VAL A 2 3.17 7.17 -5.70
C VAL A 2 2.52 6.54 -4.44
N TYR A 3 3.32 6.01 -3.50
CA TYR A 3 2.90 5.26 -2.31
C TYR A 3 1.64 5.78 -1.60
N GLY A 4 1.72 6.95 -0.96
CA GLY A 4 0.63 7.48 -0.15
C GLY A 4 -0.66 7.68 -0.94
N TYR A 5 -0.56 8.05 -2.22
CA TYR A 5 -1.71 8.16 -3.11
C TYR A 5 -2.35 6.79 -3.34
N GLN A 6 -1.56 5.79 -3.73
CA GLN A 6 -2.08 4.43 -3.94
C GLN A 6 -2.70 3.86 -2.66
N TRP A 7 -2.15 4.15 -1.48
CA TRP A 7 -2.67 3.62 -0.22
C TRP A 7 -4.00 4.22 0.22
N ARG A 8 -4.30 5.46 -0.16
CA ARG A 8 -5.49 6.18 0.29
C ARG A 8 -6.53 6.38 -0.81
N HIS A 9 -6.11 6.32 -2.07
CA HIS A 9 -6.87 6.69 -3.26
C HIS A 9 -6.60 5.73 -4.43
N PHE A 10 -6.39 4.44 -4.17
CA PHE A 10 -6.05 3.46 -5.22
C PHE A 10 -7.09 3.49 -6.35
N GLY A 11 -6.63 3.63 -7.59
CA GLY A 11 -7.48 3.69 -8.78
C GLY A 11 -8.21 5.01 -9.01
N ALA A 12 -8.02 6.03 -8.18
CA ALA A 12 -8.49 7.38 -8.49
C ALA A 12 -7.63 8.04 -9.57
N GLU A 13 -8.24 8.87 -10.41
CA GLU A 13 -7.52 9.65 -11.44
C GLU A 13 -6.62 10.71 -10.79
N TYR A 14 -5.31 10.61 -11.04
CA TYR A 14 -4.34 11.56 -10.53
C TYR A 14 -4.30 12.83 -11.40
N LYS A 15 -4.36 14.00 -10.76
CA LYS A 15 -4.30 15.32 -11.41
C LYS A 15 -2.97 16.00 -11.09
N ASP A 16 -2.78 16.40 -9.84
CA ASP A 16 -1.56 17.02 -9.33
C ASP A 16 -1.39 16.76 -7.81
N CYS A 17 -0.34 17.32 -7.21
CA CYS A 17 -0.05 17.14 -5.78
C CYS A 17 -0.83 18.08 -4.85
N GLN A 18 -1.64 19.00 -5.38
CA GLN A 18 -2.38 20.00 -4.60
C GLN A 18 -3.90 19.73 -4.59
N SER A 19 -4.36 18.87 -5.49
CA SER A 19 -5.75 18.47 -5.63
C SER A 19 -6.24 17.72 -4.38
N ASP A 20 -7.50 17.97 -4.01
CA ASP A 20 -8.18 17.17 -3.00
C ASP A 20 -8.70 15.86 -3.61
N TYR A 21 -8.25 14.74 -3.05
CA TYR A 21 -8.64 13.39 -3.44
C TYR A 21 -9.58 12.72 -2.42
N ASN A 22 -10.11 13.48 -1.45
CA ASN A 22 -11.05 12.97 -0.45
C ASN A 22 -12.19 12.18 -1.08
N ASN A 23 -12.45 10.99 -0.53
CA ASN A 23 -13.47 10.05 -0.97
C ASN A 23 -13.32 9.56 -2.43
N GLN A 24 -12.15 9.70 -3.04
CA GLN A 24 -11.84 9.14 -4.36
C GLN A 24 -10.98 7.89 -4.21
N GLY A 25 -11.24 6.89 -5.07
CA GLY A 25 -10.52 5.62 -5.10
C GLY A 25 -10.81 4.73 -3.88
N VAL A 26 -9.93 3.75 -3.67
CA VAL A 26 -9.99 2.82 -2.52
C VAL A 26 -9.00 3.24 -1.44
N ASP A 27 -9.51 3.46 -0.22
CA ASP A 27 -8.69 3.71 0.98
C ASP A 27 -8.25 2.37 1.60
N GLN A 28 -7.19 1.79 1.04
CA GLN A 28 -6.64 0.50 1.46
C GLN A 28 -6.20 0.52 2.94
N VAL A 29 -5.69 1.66 3.44
CA VAL A 29 -5.27 1.78 4.85
C VAL A 29 -6.48 1.62 5.77
N LYS A 30 -7.59 2.28 5.44
CA LYS A 30 -8.85 2.15 6.19
C LYS A 30 -9.36 0.71 6.16
N GLU A 31 -9.33 0.05 5.01
CA GLU A 31 -9.77 -1.34 4.87
C GLU A 31 -8.89 -2.32 5.67
N VAL A 32 -7.56 -2.17 5.61
CA VAL A 32 -6.62 -2.97 6.41
C VAL A 32 -6.91 -2.82 7.91
N ILE A 33 -7.06 -1.59 8.40
CA ILE A 33 -7.38 -1.34 9.82
C ILE A 33 -8.72 -1.95 10.21
N GLN A 34 -9.73 -1.84 9.34
CA GLN A 34 -11.07 -2.40 9.58
C GLN A 34 -11.01 -3.94 9.66
N LEU A 35 -10.27 -4.59 8.77
CA LEU A 35 -10.08 -6.05 8.78
C LEU A 35 -9.30 -6.50 10.01
N LEU A 36 -8.20 -5.81 10.36
CA LEU A 36 -7.41 -6.13 11.55
C LEU A 36 -8.23 -6.08 12.84
N LYS A 37 -9.22 -5.18 12.93
CA LYS A 37 -10.08 -5.05 14.11
C LYS A 37 -11.24 -6.04 14.13
N ASN A 38 -11.87 -6.28 12.97
CA ASN A 38 -13.17 -6.95 12.91
C ASN A 38 -13.12 -8.35 12.28
N ASN A 39 -12.07 -8.68 11.53
CA ASN A 39 -11.89 -9.97 10.85
C ASN A 39 -10.38 -10.33 10.73
N PRO A 40 -9.67 -10.48 11.86
CA PRO A 40 -8.20 -10.57 11.91
C PRO A 40 -7.63 -11.87 11.30
N ASP A 41 -8.44 -12.91 11.14
CA ASP A 41 -8.09 -14.18 10.47
C ASP A 41 -8.19 -14.10 8.94
N SER A 42 -8.66 -12.96 8.40
CA SER A 42 -8.69 -12.71 6.97
C SER A 42 -7.30 -12.87 6.34
N ARG A 43 -7.25 -13.67 5.27
CA ARG A 43 -6.03 -13.85 4.46
C ARG A 43 -5.86 -12.77 3.39
N ARG A 44 -6.74 -11.76 3.39
CA ARG A 44 -6.83 -10.70 2.38
C ARG A 44 -6.43 -9.32 2.92
N ILE A 45 -5.78 -9.26 4.07
CA ILE A 45 -5.34 -8.00 4.69
C ILE A 45 -4.06 -7.57 3.97
N ILE A 46 -4.22 -6.83 2.87
CA ILE A 46 -3.14 -6.45 1.94
C ILE A 46 -3.18 -4.94 1.72
N LEU A 47 -1.99 -4.35 1.62
CA LEU A 47 -1.76 -2.98 1.17
C LEU A 47 -0.83 -3.03 -0.05
N SER A 48 -1.28 -2.55 -1.20
CA SER A 48 -0.48 -2.53 -2.44
C SER A 48 -0.17 -1.11 -2.89
N ALA A 49 1.08 -0.87 -3.28
CA ALA A 49 1.50 0.35 -3.98
C ALA A 49 1.60 0.15 -5.50
N TRP A 50 1.47 -1.09 -5.98
CA TRP A 50 1.69 -1.42 -7.38
C TRP A 50 0.38 -1.35 -8.18
N ASN A 51 0.18 -0.22 -8.87
CA ASN A 51 -0.95 0.00 -9.78
C ASN A 51 -0.44 0.12 -11.23
N PRO A 52 -0.56 -0.93 -12.06
CA PRO A 52 -0.09 -0.93 -13.45
C PRO A 52 -0.58 0.25 -14.29
N SER A 53 -1.83 0.69 -14.09
CA SER A 53 -2.43 1.79 -14.85
C SER A 53 -1.80 3.16 -14.56
N ASP A 54 -1.14 3.29 -13.41
CA ASP A 54 -0.58 4.55 -12.93
C ASP A 54 0.96 4.61 -13.00
N LEU A 55 1.64 3.51 -13.36
CA LEU A 55 3.10 3.40 -13.27
C LEU A 55 3.83 4.49 -14.06
N GLU A 56 3.38 4.77 -15.28
CA GLU A 56 3.96 5.80 -16.16
C GLU A 56 3.74 7.24 -15.66
N GLN A 57 2.79 7.43 -14.74
CA GLN A 57 2.51 8.73 -14.11
C GLN A 57 3.31 8.94 -12.81
N MET A 58 4.00 7.91 -12.32
CA MET A 58 4.82 7.99 -11.12
C MET A 58 6.20 8.54 -11.48
N ALA A 59 6.82 9.29 -10.56
CA ALA A 59 8.21 9.71 -10.73
C ALA A 59 9.14 8.50 -10.90
N LEU A 60 8.91 7.45 -10.10
CA LEU A 60 9.52 6.12 -10.22
C LEU A 60 8.53 5.06 -9.74
N PRO A 61 8.47 3.88 -10.37
CA PRO A 61 7.69 2.76 -9.88
C PRO A 61 8.12 2.33 -8.47
N PRO A 62 7.20 1.95 -7.56
CA PRO A 62 7.54 1.68 -6.17
C PRO A 62 8.38 0.41 -6.01
N CYS A 63 9.43 0.47 -5.19
CA CYS A 63 10.26 -0.71 -4.85
C CYS A 63 9.54 -1.66 -3.88
N HIS A 64 8.89 -1.11 -2.85
CA HIS A 64 8.00 -1.82 -1.93
C HIS A 64 6.63 -2.00 -2.58
N VAL A 65 6.36 -3.20 -3.10
CA VAL A 65 5.22 -3.47 -3.97
C VAL A 65 3.95 -3.71 -3.16
N MET A 66 4.03 -4.55 -2.14
CA MET A 66 2.89 -4.92 -1.31
C MET A 66 3.30 -5.29 0.11
N SER A 67 2.38 -5.10 1.05
CA SER A 67 2.48 -5.60 2.42
C SER A 67 1.25 -6.45 2.74
N GLN A 68 1.46 -7.61 3.36
CA GLN A 68 0.40 -8.48 3.87
C GLN A 68 0.50 -8.59 5.38
N PHE A 69 -0.65 -8.49 6.05
CA PHE A 69 -0.74 -8.57 7.50
C PHE A 69 -1.36 -9.89 7.94
N PHE A 70 -0.91 -10.38 9.08
CA PHE A 70 -1.38 -11.64 9.66
C PHE A 70 -1.47 -11.51 11.18
N VAL A 71 -2.55 -12.01 11.78
CA VAL A 71 -2.74 -12.02 13.22
C VAL A 71 -2.82 -13.45 13.73
N ALA A 72 -2.00 -13.77 14.73
CA ALA A 72 -2.07 -15.04 15.45
C ALA A 72 -1.72 -14.84 16.93
N ASN A 73 -2.45 -15.50 17.82
CA ASN A 73 -2.22 -15.44 19.27
C ASN A 73 -2.15 -14.00 19.82
N GLY A 74 -3.02 -13.12 19.31
CA GLY A 74 -3.07 -11.70 19.68
C GLY A 74 -1.87 -10.87 19.20
N LYS A 75 -1.00 -11.41 18.34
CA LYS A 75 0.17 -10.72 17.78
C LYS A 75 -0.03 -10.43 16.30
N LEU A 76 0.38 -9.23 15.88
CA LEU A 76 0.37 -8.78 14.50
C LEU A 76 1.74 -9.01 13.85
N SER A 77 1.75 -9.62 12.67
CA SER A 77 2.91 -9.78 11.80
C SER A 77 2.68 -9.05 10.48
N CYS A 78 3.76 -8.59 9.86
CA CYS A 78 3.74 -7.95 8.54
C CYS A 78 4.80 -8.60 7.65
N MET A 79 4.42 -8.98 6.44
CA MET A 79 5.33 -9.37 5.35
C MET A 79 5.29 -8.27 4.30
N MET A 80 6.46 -7.84 3.82
CA MET A 80 6.58 -6.88 2.73
C MET A 80 7.33 -7.52 1.57
N TYR A 81 6.81 -7.35 0.35
CA TYR A 81 7.46 -7.79 -0.88
C TYR A 81 8.11 -6.59 -1.58
N GLN A 82 9.43 -6.66 -1.75
CA GLN A 82 10.25 -5.65 -2.39
C GLN A 82 10.78 -6.18 -3.72
N ARG A 83 10.43 -5.54 -4.84
CA ARG A 83 10.85 -5.97 -6.19
C ARG A 83 12.31 -5.64 -6.53
N SER A 84 12.91 -4.71 -5.79
CA SER A 84 14.26 -4.19 -6.05
C SER A 84 14.89 -3.72 -4.75
N CYS A 85 16.02 -4.33 -4.39
CA CYS A 85 16.63 -4.24 -3.07
C CYS A 85 18.07 -3.77 -3.20
N ASP A 86 18.33 -2.51 -2.84
CA ASP A 86 19.70 -2.05 -2.59
C ASP A 86 20.11 -2.51 -1.19
N LEU A 87 21.00 -3.51 -1.12
CA LEU A 87 21.44 -4.10 0.15
C LEU A 87 22.31 -3.14 0.98
N GLY A 88 23.05 -2.22 0.34
CA GLY A 88 24.02 -1.37 1.04
C GLY A 88 23.39 -0.15 1.69
N LEU A 89 22.45 0.48 0.99
CA LEU A 89 21.83 1.73 1.45
C LEU A 89 20.32 1.60 1.67
N GLY A 90 19.60 0.86 0.83
CA GLY A 90 18.14 0.84 0.87
C GLY A 90 17.57 -0.03 1.99
N ILE A 91 17.95 -1.31 2.03
CA ILE A 91 17.37 -2.33 2.92
C ILE A 91 17.47 -2.03 4.43
N PRO A 92 18.52 -1.36 4.94
CA PRO A 92 18.56 -0.97 6.34
C PRO A 92 17.45 0.01 6.78
N PHE A 93 16.78 0.68 5.84
CA PHE A 93 15.68 1.63 6.09
C PHE A 93 14.33 1.04 5.64
#